data_AF-A0A9W6KWK6-F1
#
_entry.id   AF-A0A9W6KWK6-F1
#
_cell.length_a   1.000
_cell.length_b   1.000
_cell.length_c   1.000
_cell.angle_alpha   90.00
_cell.angle_beta   90.00
_cell.angle_gamma   90.00
#
_symmetry.space_group_name_H-M   'P 1'
#
loop_
_entity.id
_entity.type
_entity.pdbx_description
1 polymer ?
#
loop_
_entity_poly.entity_id
_entity_poly.type
_entity_poly.pdbx_seq_one_letter_code
_entity_poly.pdbx_strand_id
1 'polypeptide(L)' 'MTLTEHGPIRYRVAGRLCRPARPTATVQFLMSGFTYDHRYWDSGDRSHVQAAVEAGMATYTVARIGVGVGASARPPTK' A
#
# COMPACT_ATOMS: atom_id res chain seq x y z
N MET A 1 1.04 32.33 -27.03
CA MET A 1 1.41 32.04 -25.64
C MET A 1 1.26 30.54 -25.43
N THR A 2 2.38 29.83 -25.44
CA THR A 2 2.47 28.37 -25.36
C THR A 2 2.58 27.94 -23.90
N LEU A 3 1.78 26.94 -23.50
CA LEU A 3 2.11 26.03 -22.40
C LEU A 3 1.96 24.62 -22.97
N THR A 4 3.11 24.01 -23.19
CA THR A 4 3.36 22.67 -23.71
C THR A 4 2.71 21.58 -22.84
N GLU A 5 2.07 20.63 -23.53
CA GLU A 5 1.79 19.23 -23.17
C GLU A 5 1.86 18.85 -21.67
N HIS A 6 0.72 18.79 -20.99
CA HIS A 6 0.63 18.04 -19.72
C HIS A 6 0.48 16.56 -20.06
N GLY A 7 1.60 15.88 -20.28
CA GLY A 7 1.63 14.43 -20.24
C GLY A 7 1.03 13.91 -18.91
N PRO A 8 0.52 12.67 -18.87
CA PRO A 8 -0.21 12.16 -17.71
C PRO A 8 0.64 12.24 -16.44
N ILE A 9 0.10 12.86 -15.38
CA ILE A 9 0.75 12.88 -14.07
C ILE A 9 0.82 11.45 -13.54
N ARG A 10 2.03 10.95 -13.29
CA ARG A 10 2.28 9.60 -12.77
C ARG A 10 2.75 9.68 -11.32
N TYR A 11 2.11 8.92 -10.44
CA TYR A 11 2.53 8.74 -9.06
C TYR A 11 2.92 7.29 -8.79
N ARG A 12 4.00 7.08 -8.04
CA ARG A 12 4.41 5.76 -7.57
C ARG A 12 3.70 5.45 -6.25
N VAL A 13 2.97 4.35 -6.21
CA VAL A 13 2.40 3.80 -4.98
C VAL A 13 3.22 2.59 -4.58
N ALA A 14 3.76 2.60 -3.36
CA ALA A 14 4.41 1.44 -2.78
C ALA A 14 3.35 0.51 -2.18
N GLY A 15 3.50 -0.78 -2.40
CA GLY A 15 2.65 -1.80 -1.78
C GLY A 15 3.40 -3.11 -1.55
N ARG A 16 2.85 -3.94 -0.68
CA ARG A 16 3.38 -5.28 -0.35
C ARG A 16 2.28 -6.31 -0.52
N LEU A 17 2.55 -7.33 -1.33
CA LEU A 17 1.71 -8.51 -1.50
C LEU A 17 2.25 -9.64 -0.63
N CYS A 18 1.44 -10.12 0.31
CA CYS A 18 1.70 -11.35 1.05
C CYS A 18 0.74 -12.42 0.56
N ARG A 19 1.26 -13.63 0.31
CA ARG A 19 0.49 -14.75 -0.25
C ARG A 19 0.53 -15.93 0.73
N PRO A 20 -0.59 -16.65 0.90
CA PRO A 20 -0.59 -17.92 1.62
C PRO A 20 0.22 -18.97 0.85
N ALA A 21 0.64 -20.02 1.56
CA ALA A 21 1.37 -21.14 0.96
C ALA A 21 0.53 -21.89 -0.10
N ARG A 22 -0.79 -21.90 0.08
CA ARG A 22 -1.73 -22.49 -0.90
C ARG A 22 -2.17 -21.43 -1.91
N PRO A 23 -2.44 -21.79 -3.17
CA PRO A 23 -3.04 -20.86 -4.13
C PRO A 23 -4.34 -20.26 -3.61
N THR A 24 -4.54 -18.96 -3.85
CA THR A 24 -5.77 -18.26 -3.51
C THR A 24 -6.14 -17.28 -4.60
N ALA A 25 -7.45 -17.13 -4.85
CA ALA A 25 -8.01 -16.13 -5.74
C ALA A 25 -8.48 -14.87 -4.98
N THR A 26 -8.48 -14.92 -3.64
CA THR A 26 -8.98 -13.83 -2.80
C THR A 26 -7.83 -13.00 -2.27
N VAL A 27 -7.90 -11.69 -2.51
CA VAL A 27 -6.93 -10.71 -2.01
C VAL A 27 -7.67 -9.68 -1.15
N GLN A 28 -7.25 -9.52 0.09
CA GLN A 28 -7.67 -8.38 0.92
C GLN A 28 -6.81 -7.17 0.57
N PHE A 29 -7.45 -6.11 0.07
CA PHE A 29 -6.80 -4.84 -0.20
C PHE A 29 -6.81 -3.97 1.06
N LEU A 30 -5.64 -3.63 1.58
CA LEU A 30 -5.48 -2.99 2.89
C LEU A 30 -4.88 -1.59 2.74
N MET A 31 -5.65 -0.57 3.14
CA MET A 31 -5.23 0.83 3.14
C MET A 31 -5.12 1.33 4.58
N SER A 32 -3.98 1.92 4.95
CA SER A 32 -3.79 2.51 6.27
C SER A 32 -4.54 3.84 6.43
N GLY A 33 -4.88 4.18 7.68
CA GLY A 33 -5.44 5.47 8.05
C GLY A 33 -4.49 6.65 7.78
N PHE A 34 -4.98 7.88 7.95
CA PHE A 34 -4.14 9.08 7.88
C PHE A 34 -3.04 9.02 8.95
N THR A 35 -1.81 9.44 8.60
CA THR A 35 -0.54 9.32 9.35
C THR A 35 0.07 7.92 9.49
N TYR A 36 -0.68 6.85 9.20
CA TYR A 36 -0.19 5.47 9.28
C TYR A 36 0.37 4.94 7.96
N ASP A 37 1.28 3.98 8.04
CA ASP A 37 1.81 3.21 6.91
C ASP A 37 1.42 1.72 7.02
N HIS A 38 1.99 0.87 6.16
CA HIS A 38 1.75 -0.58 6.13
C HIS A 38 1.89 -1.30 7.49
N ARG A 39 2.71 -0.77 8.41
CA ARG A 39 2.89 -1.33 9.77
C ARG A 39 1.61 -1.31 10.59
N TYR A 40 0.63 -0.46 10.27
CA TYR A 40 -0.68 -0.50 10.91
C TYR A 40 -1.35 -1.88 10.79
N TRP A 41 -1.12 -2.58 9.69
CA TRP A 41 -1.68 -3.90 9.42
C TRP A 41 -0.75 -5.05 9.83
N ASP A 42 0.50 -4.76 10.16
CA ASP A 42 1.57 -5.74 10.31
C ASP A 42 2.55 -5.32 11.43
N SER A 43 2.00 -5.06 12.62
CA SER A 43 2.79 -4.62 13.79
C SER A 43 2.98 -5.77 14.78
N GLY A 44 4.10 -6.50 14.68
CA GLY A 44 4.57 -7.47 15.68
C GLY A 44 3.45 -8.26 16.35
N ASP A 45 3.16 -7.96 17.62
CA ASP A 45 2.17 -8.61 18.49
C ASP A 45 0.73 -8.64 17.92
N ARG A 46 0.41 -7.78 16.95
CA ARG A 46 -0.87 -7.73 16.24
C ARG A 46 -0.65 -7.53 14.74
N SER A 47 -0.62 -8.62 13.99
CA SER A 47 -0.55 -8.62 12.53
C SER A 47 -1.82 -9.18 11.90
N HIS A 48 -2.63 -8.29 11.32
CA HIS A 48 -3.77 -8.68 10.49
C HIS A 48 -3.30 -9.39 9.21
N VAL A 49 -2.15 -8.96 8.68
CA VAL A 49 -1.52 -9.59 7.51
C VAL A 49 -1.21 -11.06 7.80
N GLN A 50 -0.59 -11.35 8.94
CA GLN A 50 -0.27 -12.72 9.32
C GLN A 50 -1.54 -13.55 9.52
N ALA A 51 -2.51 -13.04 10.27
CA ALA A 51 -3.77 -13.75 10.52
C ALA A 51 -4.53 -14.06 9.21
N ALA A 52 -4.57 -13.13 8.26
CA ALA A 52 -5.23 -13.34 6.97
C ALA A 52 -4.50 -14.38 6.10
N VAL A 53 -3.17 -14.36 6.10
CA VAL A 53 -2.34 -15.32 5.36
C VAL A 53 -2.48 -16.73 5.94
N GLU A 54 -2.48 -16.88 7.27
CA GLU A 54 -2.71 -18.15 7.96
C GLU A 54 -4.12 -18.70 7.69
N ALA A 55 -5.11 -17.81 7.55
CA ALA A 55 -6.48 -18.14 7.14
C ALA A 55 -6.63 -18.44 5.64
N GLY A 56 -5.56 -18.42 4.84
CA GLY A 56 -5.58 -18.78 3.41
C GLY A 56 -5.97 -17.64 2.45
N MET A 57 -5.92 -16.38 2.91
CA MET A 57 -6.18 -15.20 2.09
C MET A 57 -4.87 -14.48 1.75
N ALA A 58 -4.76 -13.94 0.54
CA ALA A 58 -3.67 -13.02 0.23
C ALA A 58 -4.00 -11.62 0.77
N THR A 59 -2.97 -10.83 1.07
CA THR A 59 -3.15 -9.42 1.46
C THR A 59 -2.28 -8.53 0.58
N TYR A 60 -2.82 -7.37 0.20
CA TYR A 60 -2.09 -6.34 -0.52
C TYR A 60 -2.20 -5.03 0.25
N THR A 61 -1.13 -4.69 0.97
CA THR A 61 -1.05 -3.42 1.70
C THR A 61 -0.52 -2.33 0.78
N VAL A 62 -1.11 -1.13 0.85
CA VAL A 62 -0.64 0.05 0.08
C VAL A 62 -0.31 1.21 1.01
N ALA A 63 0.80 1.90 0.71
CA ALA A 63 1.14 3.16 1.36
C ALA A 63 0.51 4.33 0.58
N ARG A 64 -0.24 5.18 1.25
CA ARG A 64 -0.86 6.36 0.62
C ARG A 64 0.20 7.34 0.09
N ILE A 65 -0.08 7.98 -1.04
CA ILE A 65 0.77 9.06 -1.58
C ILE A 65 0.76 10.24 -0.60
N GLY A 66 1.94 10.82 -0.33
CA GLY A 66 2.07 12.02 0.50
C GLY A 66 1.81 11.85 2.00
N VAL A 67 1.65 10.61 2.51
CA VAL A 67 1.37 10.35 3.93
C VAL A 67 2.37 9.37 4.53
N GLY A 68 2.85 9.66 5.75
CA GLY A 68 3.66 8.74 6.58
C GLY A 68 5.12 8.57 6.13
N VAL A 69 5.80 7.59 6.74
CA VAL A 69 7.19 7.18 6.40
C VAL A 69 7.24 6.20 5.22
N GLY A 70 6.15 6.05 4.46
CA GLY A 70 6.03 5.11 3.36
C GLY A 70 6.90 5.46 2.13
N ALA A 71 7.15 4.45 1.30
CA ALA A 71 7.95 4.58 0.06
C ALA A 71 7.17 5.10 -1.17
N SER A 72 5.89 5.42 -0.99
CA SER A 72 5.06 6.06 -2.02
C SER A 72 5.57 7.46 -2.34
N ALA A 73 5.26 7.94 -3.54
CA ALA A 73 5.63 9.28 -3.98
C ALA A 73 5.13 10.33 -2.98
N ARG A 74 5.92 11.37 -2.79
CA ARG A 74 5.48 12.61 -2.14
C ARG A 74 5.10 13.60 -3.23
N PRO A 75 4.01 14.36 -3.07
CA PRO A 75 3.69 15.45 -3.99
C PRO A 75 4.88 16.41 -4.09
N PRO A 76 5.14 17.02 -5.26
CA PRO A 76 6.13 18.08 -5.36
C PRO A 76 5.79 19.18 -4.36
N THR A 77 6.77 19.59 -3.56
CA THR A 77 6.67 20.77 -2.72
C THR A 77 6.64 22.00 -3.62
N LYS A 78 5.70 22.92 -3.37
CA LYS A 78 5.72 24.24 -4.03
C LYS A 78 6.91 25.07 -3.55
#